data_AF-A0A2T0TJN8-F1
#
_entry.id   AF-A0A2T0TJN8-F1
#
_cell.length_a   1.000
_cell.length_b   1.000
_cell.length_c   1.000
_cell.angle_alpha   90.00
_cell.angle_beta   90.00
_cell.angle_gamma   90.00
#
_symmetry.space_group_name_H-M   'P 1'
#
loop_
_entity.id
_entity.type
_entity.pdbx_description
1 polymer ?
#
loop_
_entity_poly.entity_id
_entity_poly.type
_entity_poly.pdbx_seq_one_letter_code
_entity_poly.pdbx_strand_id
1 'polypeptide(L)'
;MLTDNGSCHRPHLWRDTLTTAGITHKRTRPYRPQTNGKVERCNRTLLDEWACARPCRSETERRGAFPRWLHDCNHHRGHTALAGLAPASRVPDLSGQHS
;
A
#
# COMPACT_ATOMS: atom_id res chain seq x y z
N MET A 1 3.01 12.21 -3.37
CA MET A 1 3.13 11.02 -2.49
C MET A 1 3.23 11.46 -1.04
N LEU A 2 2.46 10.85 -0.13
CA LEU A 2 2.55 11.05 1.31
C LEU A 2 3.30 9.87 1.95
N THR A 3 4.30 10.12 2.79
CA THR A 3 4.99 9.10 3.59
C THR A 3 5.09 9.52 5.05
N ASP A 4 5.46 8.59 5.92
CA ASP A 4 5.89 8.94 7.26
C ASP A 4 7.31 9.57 7.27
N ASN A 5 7.85 9.77 8.47
CA ASN A 5 9.19 10.35 8.70
C ASN A 5 10.30 9.30 8.82
N GLY A 6 10.03 8.06 8.41
CA GLY A 6 10.96 6.94 8.42
C GLY A 6 12.26 7.26 7.68
N SER A 7 13.36 6.68 8.15
CA SER A 7 14.70 6.96 7.62
C SER A 7 14.83 6.60 6.13
N CYS A 8 14.09 5.62 5.64
CA CYS A 8 14.07 5.22 4.22
C CYS A 8 13.57 6.33 3.27
N HIS A 9 12.79 7.30 3.75
CA HIS A 9 12.22 8.40 2.95
C HIS A 9 12.99 9.72 3.07
N ARG A 10 14.16 9.70 3.71
CA ARG A 10 15.02 10.86 3.94
C ARG A 10 16.16 11.06 2.92
N PRO A 11 16.79 10.01 2.36
CA PRO A 11 17.94 10.17 1.47
C PRO A 11 17.64 11.01 0.23
N HIS A 12 18.67 11.69 -0.29
CA HIS A 12 18.57 12.47 -1.52
C HIS A 12 18.09 11.64 -2.71
N LEU A 13 18.56 10.40 -2.83
CA LEU A 13 18.12 9.46 -3.88
C LEU A 13 16.59 9.33 -3.95
N TRP A 14 15.92 9.24 -2.81
CA TRP A 14 14.45 9.18 -2.74
C TRP A 14 13.81 10.47 -3.26
N ARG A 15 14.30 11.63 -2.78
CA ARG A 15 13.81 12.95 -3.20
C ARG A 15 13.99 13.15 -4.70
N ASP A 16 15.16 12.81 -5.22
CA ASP A 16 15.53 13.06 -6.60
C ASP A 16 14.74 12.13 -7.53
N THR A 17 14.55 10.87 -7.15
CA THR A 17 13.69 9.92 -7.87
C THR A 17 12.24 10.42 -7.97
N LEU A 18 11.68 10.91 -6.85
CA LEU A 18 10.32 11.48 -6.87
C LEU A 18 10.24 12.75 -7.70
N THR A 19 11.29 13.58 -7.69
CA THR A 19 11.36 14.81 -8.49
C THR A 19 11.42 14.49 -9.99
N THR A 20 12.25 13.52 -10.40
CA THR A 20 12.33 13.04 -11.79
C THR A 20 10.99 12.46 -12.26
N ALA A 21 10.25 11.80 -11.38
CA ALA A 21 8.91 11.30 -11.67
C ALA A 21 7.80 12.38 -11.65
N GLY A 22 8.13 13.65 -11.36
CA GLY A 22 7.15 14.74 -11.24
C GLY A 22 6.24 14.62 -10.01
N ILE A 23 6.62 13.81 -9.01
CA ILE A 23 5.81 13.53 -7.82
C ILE A 23 6.19 14.46 -6.67
N THR A 24 5.26 15.29 -6.22
CA THR A 24 5.46 16.08 -4.99
C THR A 24 5.47 15.19 -3.76
N HIS A 25 6.57 15.17 -3.00
CA HIS A 25 6.69 14.46 -1.73
C HIS A 25 6.13 15.29 -0.57
N LYS A 26 5.27 14.68 0.26
CA LYS A 26 4.78 15.23 1.53
C LYS A 26 5.06 14.23 2.65
N ARG A 27 5.35 14.73 3.85
CA ARG A 27 5.54 13.91 5.05
C ARG A 27 4.40 14.11 6.03
N THR A 28 4.05 13.06 6.77
CA THR A 28 3.09 13.17 7.88
C THR A 28 3.62 14.16 8.93
N ARG A 29 2.73 15.01 9.46
CA ARG A 29 3.09 15.92 10.56
C ARG A 29 3.47 15.09 11.80
N PRO A 30 4.57 15.43 12.51
CA PRO A 30 4.91 14.79 13.78
C PRO A 30 3.70 14.77 14.74
N TYR A 31 3.55 13.66 15.46
CA TYR A 31 2.46 13.43 16.42
C TYR A 31 1.04 13.44 15.83
N ARG A 32 0.91 13.24 14.50
CA ARG A 32 -0.39 13.08 13.82
C ARG A 32 -0.45 11.78 13.00
N PRO A 33 -0.50 10.60 13.66
CA PRO A 33 -0.49 9.31 12.98
C PRO A 33 -1.75 9.05 12.14
N GLN A 34 -2.84 9.80 12.37
CA GLN A 34 -4.13 9.59 11.71
C GLN A 34 -4.03 9.65 10.18
N THR A 35 -3.12 10.48 9.65
CA THR A 35 -2.90 10.60 8.19
C THR A 35 -2.26 9.36 7.57
N ASN A 36 -1.64 8.49 8.38
CA ASN A 36 -0.99 7.26 7.94
C ASN A 36 -1.87 6.01 8.17
N GLY A 37 -3.01 6.17 8.83
CA GLY A 37 -3.84 5.03 9.26
C GLY A 37 -4.36 4.14 8.14
N LYS A 38 -4.43 4.63 6.89
CA LYS A 38 -4.81 3.80 5.72
C LYS A 38 -3.71 2.80 5.38
N VAL A 39 -2.46 3.23 5.26
CA VAL A 39 -1.34 2.33 4.96
C VAL A 39 -1.04 1.43 6.15
N GLU A 40 -1.15 1.93 7.37
CA GLU A 40 -0.96 1.11 8.58
C GLU A 40 -2.00 -0.01 8.68
N ARG A 41 -3.28 0.26 8.38
CA ARG A 41 -4.33 -0.78 8.35
C ARG A 41 -4.11 -1.79 7.22
N CYS A 42 -3.61 -1.33 6.07
CA CYS A 42 -3.24 -2.22 4.97
C CYS A 42 -2.08 -3.14 5.38
N ASN A 43 -1.00 -2.58 5.94
CA ASN A 43 0.17 -3.33 6.38
C ASN A 43 -0.17 -4.34 7.48
N ARG A 44 -1.05 -3.99 8.43
CA ARG A 44 -1.53 -4.95 9.43
C ARG A 44 -2.28 -6.11 8.78
N THR A 45 -3.20 -5.82 7.85
CA THR A 45 -3.89 -6.88 7.10
C THR A 45 -2.89 -7.78 6.36
N LEU A 46 -1.92 -7.17 5.68
CA LEU A 46 -0.87 -7.89 4.95
C LEU A 46 -0.09 -8.83 5.86
N LEU A 47 0.24 -8.38 7.08
CA LEU A 47 0.91 -9.22 8.06
C LEU A 47 0.02 -10.38 8.49
N ASP A 48 -1.21 -10.10 8.89
CA ASP A 48 -2.14 -11.10 9.46
C ASP A 48 -2.58 -12.14 8.41
N GLU A 49 -2.82 -11.71 7.16
CA GLU A 49 -3.47 -12.52 6.13
C GLU A 49 -2.50 -13.09 5.08
N TRP A 50 -1.31 -12.52 4.93
CA TRP A 50 -0.30 -13.03 3.99
C TRP A 50 1.00 -13.44 4.67
N ALA A 51 1.65 -12.53 5.40
CA ALA A 51 3.00 -12.80 5.91
C ALA A 51 3.00 -13.84 7.04
N CYS A 52 1.98 -13.84 7.88
CA CYS A 52 1.85 -14.69 9.07
C CYS A 52 0.68 -15.68 9.01
N ALA A 53 -0.10 -15.68 7.92
CA ALA A 53 -1.28 -16.53 7.82
C ALA A 53 -0.95 -18.02 7.70
N ARG A 54 0.19 -18.37 7.08
CA ARG A 54 0.63 -19.75 6.90
C ARG A 54 2.15 -19.84 7.05
N PRO A 55 2.68 -20.93 7.64
CA PRO A 55 4.10 -21.21 7.59
C PRO A 55 4.54 -21.44 6.14
N CYS A 56 5.37 -20.55 5.60
CA CYS A 56 6.03 -20.77 4.31
C CYS A 56 7.37 -21.45 4.54
N ARG A 57 7.74 -22.38 3.65
CA ARG A 57 9.02 -23.12 3.73
C ARG A 57 10.16 -22.36 3.07
N SER A 58 9.85 -21.37 2.22
CA SER A 58 10.83 -20.50 1.58
C SER A 58 10.28 -19.11 1.30
N GLU A 59 11.21 -18.17 1.12
CA GLU A 59 10.87 -16.81 0.67
C GLU A 59 10.26 -16.78 -0.73
N THR A 60 10.72 -17.67 -1.62
CA THR A 60 10.21 -17.80 -3.00
C THR A 60 8.74 -18.20 -3.01
N GLU A 61 8.37 -19.19 -2.19
CA GLU A 61 6.98 -19.61 -2.01
C GLU A 61 6.11 -18.44 -1.48
N ARG A 62 6.60 -17.74 -0.46
CA ARG A 62 5.91 -16.59 0.13
C ARG A 62 5.66 -15.47 -0.88
N ARG A 63 6.68 -15.15 -1.68
CA ARG A 63 6.58 -14.16 -2.77
C ARG A 63 5.66 -14.62 -3.89
N GLY A 64 5.66 -15.91 -4.23
CA GLY A 64 4.76 -16.48 -5.23
C GLY A 64 3.28 -16.35 -4.86
N ALA A 65 2.95 -16.44 -3.57
CA ALA A 65 1.58 -16.25 -3.08
C ALA A 65 1.14 -14.77 -3.01
N PHE A 66 2.09 -13.82 -3.00
CA PHE A 66 1.80 -12.40 -2.78
C PHE A 66 0.89 -11.77 -3.85
N PRO A 67 1.11 -11.97 -5.17
CA PRO A 67 0.25 -11.40 -6.20
C PRO A 67 -1.21 -11.82 -6.06
N ARG A 68 -1.47 -13.08 -5.68
CA ARG A 68 -2.83 -13.58 -5.47
C ARG A 68 -3.51 -12.87 -4.31
N TRP A 69 -2.83 -12.80 -3.16
CA TRP A 69 -3.34 -12.08 -2.00
C TRP A 69 -3.61 -10.60 -2.31
N LEU A 70 -2.71 -9.95 -3.05
CA LEU A 70 -2.86 -8.54 -3.45
C LEU A 70 -4.09 -8.33 -4.34
N HIS A 71 -4.32 -9.23 -5.31
CA HIS A 71 -5.50 -9.19 -6.16
C HIS A 71 -6.78 -9.37 -5.33
N ASP A 72 -6.81 -10.36 -4.44
CA ASP A 72 -7.97 -10.62 -3.57
C ASP A 72 -8.27 -9.42 -2.65
N CYS A 73 -7.24 -8.82 -2.04
CA CYS A 73 -7.41 -7.63 -1.20
C CYS A 73 -7.91 -6.40 -1.95
N ASN A 74 -7.50 -6.19 -3.19
CA ASN A 74 -7.87 -4.99 -3.95
C ASN A 74 -9.21 -5.14 -4.70
N HIS A 75 -9.55 -6.35 -5.15
CA HIS A 75 -10.69 -6.57 -6.06
C HIS A 75 -11.86 -7.33 -5.44
N HIS A 76 -11.62 -8.15 -4.42
CA HIS A 76 -12.65 -9.05 -3.88
C HIS A 76 -13.01 -8.75 -2.43
N ARG A 77 -12.07 -8.23 -1.64
CA ARG A 77 -12.29 -7.95 -0.21
C ARG A 77 -13.25 -6.77 -0.02
N GLY A 78 -14.41 -7.03 0.56
CA GLY A 78 -15.35 -5.98 0.95
C GLY A 78 -14.85 -5.14 2.13
N HIS A 79 -14.99 -3.82 2.06
CA HIS A 79 -14.66 -2.91 3.15
C HIS A 79 -15.93 -2.24 3.70
N THR A 80 -16.09 -2.22 5.02
CA THR A 80 -17.23 -1.58 5.70
C THR A 80 -17.33 -0.08 5.37
N ALA A 81 -16.20 0.63 5.32
CA ALA A 81 -16.13 2.03 4.91
C ALA A 81 -16.55 2.28 3.44
N LEU A 82 -16.66 1.21 2.64
CA LEU A 82 -17.05 1.20 1.24
C LEU A 82 -18.43 0.52 1.02
N ALA A 83 -19.25 0.39 2.07
CA ALA A 83 -20.53 -0.32 2.02
C ALA A 83 -20.40 -1.78 1.52
N GLY A 84 -19.30 -2.45 1.86
CA GLY A 84 -19.02 -3.83 1.46
C GLY A 84 -18.38 -3.96 0.08
N LEU A 85 -18.16 -2.87 -0.65
CA LEU A 85 -17.44 -2.89 -1.93
C LEU A 85 -15.93 -3.06 -1.74
N ALA A 86 -15.27 -3.53 -2.80
CA ALA A 86 -13.82 -3.67 -2.85
C ALA A 86 -13.10 -2.32 -3.04
N PRO A 87 -11.81 -2.20 -2.64
CA PRO A 87 -11.04 -0.97 -2.84
C PRO A 87 -11.01 -0.50 -4.30
N ALA A 88 -10.89 -1.43 -5.25
CA ALA A 88 -10.88 -1.13 -6.68
C ALA A 88 -12.15 -0.42 -7.14
N SER A 89 -13.30 -0.67 -6.51
CA SER A 89 -14.56 0.00 -6.85
C SER A 89 -14.53 1.52 -6.62
N ARG A 90 -13.58 2.04 -5.83
CA ARG A 90 -13.40 3.48 -5.62
C ARG A 90 -12.33 4.12 -6.48
N VAL A 91 -11.51 3.32 -7.17
CA VAL A 91 -10.44 3.84 -8.01
C VAL A 91 -10.67 3.34 -9.43
N PRO A 92 -11.55 4.01 -10.19
CA PRO A 92 -11.91 3.58 -11.53
C PRO A 92 -10.75 3.72 -12.53
N ASP A 93 -9.73 4.52 -12.22
CA ASP A 93 -8.69 4.89 -13.19
C ASP A 93 -7.32 5.08 -12.51
N LEU A 94 -6.65 3.96 -12.22
CA LEU A 94 -5.24 3.96 -11.86
C LEU A 94 -4.44 3.99 -13.17
N SER A 95 -3.89 5.17 -13.47
CA SER A 95 -3.06 5.49 -14.63
C SER A 95 -3.75 5.40 -16.01
N GLY A 96 -4.33 6.52 -16.45
CA GLY A 96 -4.41 6.88 -17.86
C GLY A 96 -5.06 5.85 -18.79
N GLN A 97 -6.11 5.16 -18.35
CA GLN A 97 -6.86 4.23 -19.20
C GLN A 97 -7.94 4.92 -20.04
N HIS A 98 -7.63 6.12 -20.55
CA HIS A 98 -8.39 6.75 -21.61
C HIS A 98 -7.57 6.62 -22.90
N SER A 99 -7.99 5.70 -23.78
CA SER A 99 -7.74 5.83 -25.23
C SER A 99 -8.74 6.81 -25.83
#